data_AF-A0A2W4U0D6-F1
#
_entry.id   AF-A0A2W4U0D6-F1
#
_cell.length_a   1.000
_cell.length_b   1.000
_cell.length_c   1.000
_cell.angle_alpha   90.00
_cell.angle_beta   90.00
_cell.angle_gamma   90.00
#
_symmetry.space_group_name_H-M   'P 1'
#
loop_
_entity.id
_entity.type
_entity.pdbx_description
1 polymer ?
#
loop_
_entity_poly.entity_id
_entity_poly.type
_entity_poly.pdbx_seq_one_letter_code
_entity_poly.pdbx_strand_id
1 'polypeptide(L)'
;MWATDTELNINPPCWESALHFLDTFTYMDSEFGVIDLVTTGMFDLSHPETANELDMAKALRAIRHKSAMAKNIVKWVADNRATLGDYPEPLAVKE
;
A
#
# COMPACT_ATOMS: atom_id res chain seq x y z
N MET A 1 8.24 18.59 13.17
CA MET A 1 7.52 19.18 12.02
C MET A 1 7.28 18.04 11.05
N TRP A 2 6.06 17.48 11.07
CA TRP A 2 5.72 16.31 10.26
C TRP A 2 5.56 16.69 8.80
N ALA A 3 6.04 15.81 7.92
CA ALA A 3 6.06 16.01 6.47
C ALA A 3 4.67 16.41 5.98
N THR A 4 4.66 17.57 5.32
CA THR A 4 3.54 18.21 4.66
C THR A 4 2.82 17.27 3.71
N ASP A 5 1.50 17.45 3.62
CA ASP A 5 0.55 17.02 2.58
C ASP A 5 1.08 17.35 1.17
N THR A 6 2.12 16.64 0.77
CA THR A 6 2.59 16.65 -0.61
C THR A 6 1.80 15.52 -1.23
N GLU A 7 0.68 15.87 -1.88
CA GLU A 7 0.00 14.95 -2.79
C GLU A 7 1.07 14.26 -3.62
N LEU A 8 1.25 12.97 -3.36
CA LEU A 8 2.20 12.14 -4.10
C LEU A 8 1.60 12.03 -5.50
N ASN A 9 2.04 12.95 -6.38
CA ASN A 9 1.59 13.04 -7.76
C ASN A 9 2.28 11.90 -8.54
N ILE A 10 1.87 10.68 -8.25
CA ILE A 10 2.34 9.47 -8.92
C ILE A 10 1.65 9.49 -10.27
N ASN A 11 2.42 9.66 -11.34
CA ASN A 11 1.96 9.48 -12.72
C ASN A 11 2.41 8.08 -13.15
N PRO A 12 1.66 7.00 -12.83
CA PRO A 12 2.13 5.65 -13.08
C PRO A 12 2.21 5.43 -14.60
N PRO A 13 3.33 4.90 -15.12
CA PRO A 13 3.45 4.61 -16.53
C PRO A 13 2.62 3.36 -16.81
N CYS A 14 1.44 3.49 -17.43
CA CYS A 14 0.49 2.41 -17.78
C CYS A 14 -0.16 1.62 -16.61
N TRP A 15 -1.23 0.88 -16.91
CA TRP A 15 -2.08 0.17 -15.93
C TRP A 15 -1.33 -0.95 -15.19
N GLU A 16 -0.41 -1.64 -15.86
CA GLU A 16 0.39 -2.73 -15.29
C GLU A 16 1.34 -2.23 -14.21
N SER A 17 1.98 -1.08 -14.43
CA SER A 17 2.81 -0.45 -13.39
C SER A 17 1.95 0.00 -12.22
N ALA A 18 0.78 0.60 -12.47
CA ALA A 18 -0.13 0.98 -11.38
C ALA A 18 -0.54 -0.22 -10.52
N LEU A 19 -0.79 -1.38 -11.13
CA LEU A 19 -1.06 -2.64 -10.42
C LEU A 19 0.17 -3.18 -9.69
N HIS A 20 1.36 -3.09 -10.28
CA HIS A 20 2.60 -3.51 -9.61
C HIS A 20 2.93 -2.61 -8.40
N PHE A 21 2.71 -1.30 -8.52
CA PHE A 21 2.79 -0.35 -7.41
C PHE A 21 1.77 -0.69 -6.33
N LEU A 22 0.53 -0.99 -6.71
CA LEU A 22 -0.48 -1.45 -5.76
C LEU A 22 -0.01 -2.68 -4.99
N ASP A 23 0.43 -3.73 -5.68
CA ASP A 23 0.89 -4.97 -5.06
C ASP A 23 2.05 -4.72 -4.09
N THR A 24 3.06 -3.97 -4.53
CA THR A 24 4.27 -3.69 -3.73
C THR A 24 3.99 -2.84 -2.48
N PHE A 25 3.19 -1.78 -2.62
CA PHE A 25 2.98 -0.81 -1.53
C PHE A 25 1.78 -1.15 -0.64
N THR A 26 0.95 -2.12 -1.04
CA THR A 26 -0.20 -2.57 -0.24
C THR A 26 0.02 -3.92 0.44
N TYR A 27 1.23 -4.49 0.38
CA TYR A 27 1.59 -5.67 1.16
C TYR A 27 1.35 -5.45 2.66
N MET A 28 0.51 -6.27 3.31
CA MET A 28 0.03 -6.05 4.69
C MET A 28 0.41 -7.16 5.69
N ASP A 29 1.13 -8.21 5.28
CA ASP A 29 1.39 -9.38 6.14
C ASP A 29 2.10 -9.01 7.44
N SER A 30 3.01 -8.03 7.40
CA SER A 30 3.69 -7.53 8.59
C SER A 30 2.74 -6.90 9.60
N GLU A 31 1.77 -6.10 9.14
CA GLU A 31 0.80 -5.45 10.02
C GLU A 31 -0.22 -6.44 10.57
N PHE A 32 -0.68 -7.39 9.75
CA PHE A 32 -1.57 -8.47 10.22
C PHE A 32 -0.86 -9.39 11.21
N GLY A 33 0.41 -9.70 11.00
CA GLY A 33 1.21 -10.47 11.95
C GLY A 33 1.28 -9.81 13.34
N VAL A 34 1.43 -8.48 13.41
CA VAL A 34 1.38 -7.75 14.69
C VAL A 34 0.01 -7.88 15.36
N ILE A 35 -1.08 -7.76 14.60
CA ILE A 35 -2.45 -7.91 15.13
C ILE A 35 -2.68 -9.33 15.65
N ASP A 36 -2.25 -10.35 14.91
CA ASP A 36 -2.37 -11.74 15.32
C ASP A 36 -1.59 -12.00 16.62
N LEU A 37 -0.33 -11.55 16.70
CA LEU A 37 0.49 -11.71 17.91
C LEU A 37 -0.16 -11.04 19.13
N VAL A 38 -0.69 -9.82 18.99
CA VAL A 38 -1.41 -9.11 20.06
C VAL A 38 -2.67 -9.86 20.47
N THR A 39 -3.45 -10.38 19.51
CA THR A 39 -4.75 -11.03 19.78
C THR A 39 -4.62 -12.44 20.32
N THR A 40 -3.50 -13.14 20.08
CA THR A 40 -3.25 -14.49 20.65
C THR A 40 -3.22 -14.51 22.17
N GLY A 41 -2.95 -13.38 22.83
CA GLY A 41 -2.73 -13.32 24.27
C GLY A 41 -1.45 -14.03 24.76
N MET A 42 -0.56 -14.41 23.83
CA MET A 42 0.71 -15.07 24.15
C MET A 42 1.75 -14.11 24.76
N PHE A 43 1.59 -12.81 24.53
CA PHE A 43 2.50 -11.77 25.02
C PHE A 43 1.88 -11.00 26.18
N ASP A 44 2.68 -10.71 27.20
CA ASP A 44 2.29 -9.81 28.28
C ASP A 44 2.39 -8.35 27.82
N LEU A 45 1.25 -7.81 27.38
CA LEU A 45 1.15 -6.42 26.92
C LEU A 45 1.09 -5.40 28.07
N SER A 46 1.10 -5.85 29.33
CA SER A 46 1.25 -4.93 30.47
C SER A 46 2.68 -4.41 30.60
N HIS A 47 3.65 -5.10 30.00
CA HIS A 47 5.03 -4.63 29.92
C HIS A 47 5.18 -3.60 28.79
N PRO A 48 5.62 -2.35 29.11
CA PRO A 48 5.68 -1.27 28.11
C PRO A 48 6.58 -1.58 26.91
N GLU A 49 7.66 -2.35 27.10
CA GLU A 49 8.57 -2.71 26.01
C GLU A 49 7.90 -3.64 25.00
N THR A 50 7.19 -4.67 25.47
CA THR A 50 6.46 -5.62 24.63
C THR A 50 5.32 -4.95 23.88
N ALA A 51 4.60 -4.03 24.54
CA ALA A 51 3.56 -3.23 23.91
C ALA A 51 4.11 -2.28 22.83
N ASN A 52 5.29 -1.71 23.04
CA ASN A 52 5.97 -0.86 22.06
C ASN A 52 6.56 -1.65 20.89
N GLU A 53 7.04 -2.86 21.10
CA GLU A 53 7.51 -3.74 20.02
C GLU A 53 6.36 -4.22 19.14
N LEU A 54 5.24 -4.60 19.75
CA LEU A 54 4.03 -5.06 19.06
C LEU A 54 3.07 -3.92 18.69
N ASP A 55 3.60 -2.71 18.49
CA ASP A 55 2.89 -1.42 18.28
C ASP A 55 1.64 -1.52 17.37
N MET A 56 0.52 -1.89 17.99
CA MET A 56 -0.74 -2.15 17.29
C MET A 56 -1.30 -0.87 16.67
N ALA A 57 -1.08 0.27 17.32
CA ALA A 57 -1.54 1.56 16.82
C ALA A 57 -0.83 1.93 15.51
N LYS A 58 0.48 1.67 15.41
CA LYS A 58 1.24 1.85 14.18
C LYS A 58 0.81 0.88 13.09
N ALA A 59 0.60 -0.40 13.42
CA ALA A 59 0.11 -1.38 12.45
C ALA A 59 -1.25 -0.97 11.86
N LEU A 60 -2.21 -0.57 12.70
CA LEU A 60 -3.53 -0.07 12.26
C LEU A 60 -3.42 1.20 11.40
N ARG A 61 -2.53 2.12 11.77
CA ARG A 61 -2.28 3.33 10.98
C ARG A 61 -1.71 2.98 9.60
N ALA A 62 -0.75 2.06 9.54
CA ALA A 62 -0.17 1.59 8.28
C ALA A 62 -1.22 0.92 7.39
N ILE A 63 -2.06 0.02 7.92
CA ILE A 63 -3.17 -0.59 7.18
C ILE A 63 -4.10 0.47 6.60
N ARG A 64 -4.49 1.47 7.41
CA ARG A 64 -5.37 2.57 6.95
C ARG A 64 -4.73 3.35 5.80
N HIS A 65 -3.45 3.67 5.89
CA HIS A 65 -2.73 4.41 4.85
C HIS A 65 -2.58 3.59 3.56
N LYS A 66 -2.17 2.32 3.67
CA LYS A 66 -2.06 1.39 2.53
C LYS A 66 -3.42 1.20 1.84
N SER A 67 -4.49 1.01 2.61
CA SER A 67 -5.85 0.88 2.09
C SER A 67 -6.35 2.15 1.38
N ALA A 68 -6.07 3.33 1.95
CA ALA A 68 -6.43 4.61 1.33
C ALA A 68 -5.67 4.84 0.01
N MET A 69 -4.38 4.53 -0.02
CA MET A 69 -3.56 4.58 -1.23
C MET A 69 -4.12 3.64 -2.30
N ALA A 70 -4.45 2.41 -1.91
CA ALA A 70 -5.02 1.42 -2.82
C ALA A 70 -6.30 1.93 -3.48
N LYS A 71 -7.23 2.44 -2.65
CA LYS A 71 -8.49 3.02 -3.12
C LYS A 71 -8.27 4.20 -4.07
N ASN A 72 -7.31 5.08 -3.76
CA ASN A 72 -7.01 6.23 -4.59
C ASN A 72 -6.45 5.83 -5.95
N ILE A 73 -5.52 4.87 -6.00
CA ILE A 73 -4.96 4.38 -7.26
C ILE A 73 -6.03 3.66 -8.08
N VAL A 74 -6.83 2.78 -7.47
CA VAL A 74 -7.94 2.11 -8.17
C VAL A 74 -8.93 3.12 -8.74
N LYS A 75 -9.28 4.14 -7.96
CA LYS A 75 -10.14 5.23 -8.45
C LYS A 75 -9.49 5.98 -9.61
N TRP A 76 -8.23 6.34 -9.50
CA TRP A 76 -7.49 7.01 -10.56
C TRP A 76 -7.45 6.18 -11.85
N VAL A 77 -7.19 4.87 -11.75
CA VAL A 77 -7.22 3.94 -12.90
C VAL A 77 -8.61 3.91 -13.53
N ALA A 78 -9.68 3.86 -12.71
CA ALA A 78 -11.05 3.87 -13.22
C ALA A 78 -11.38 5.19 -13.95
N ASP A 79 -10.98 6.33 -13.37
CA ASP A 79 -11.23 7.68 -13.92
C ASP A 79 -10.41 7.94 -15.21
N ASN A 80 -9.24 7.30 -15.35
CA ASN A 80 -8.31 7.50 -16.48
C ASN A 80 -8.25 6.29 -17.42
N ARG A 81 -9.21 5.37 -17.34
CA ARG A 81 -9.22 4.13 -18.14
C ARG A 81 -9.08 4.38 -19.65
N ALA A 82 -9.66 5.46 -20.16
CA ALA A 82 -9.63 5.80 -21.58
C ALA A 82 -8.29 6.39 -22.06
N THR A 83 -7.47 6.91 -21.15
CA THR A 83 -6.17 7.54 -21.44
C THR A 83 -4.98 6.64 -21.09
N LEU A 84 -5.21 5.59 -20.31
CA LEU A 84 -4.25 4.54 -20.04
C LEU A 84 -4.05 3.68 -21.29
N GLY A 85 -2.91 3.86 -21.95
CA GLY A 85 -2.48 2.98 -23.04
C GLY A 85 -2.10 1.57 -22.53
N ASP A 86 -2.23 0.59 -23.41
CA ASP A 86 -1.67 -0.74 -23.19
C ASP A 86 -0.15 -0.68 -23.38
N TYR A 87 0.60 -1.13 -22.38
CA TYR A 87 2.03 -1.42 -22.50
C TYR A 87 2.21 -2.94 -22.42
N PRO A 88 3.25 -3.52 -23.06
CA PRO A 88 4.10 -2.89 -24.05
C PRO A 88 3.33 -2.62 -25.34
N GLU A 89 3.69 -1.55 -26.05
CA GLU A 89 3.37 -1.51 -27.49
C GLU A 89 3.93 -2.80 -28.11
N PRO A 90 3.16 -3.54 -28.92
CA PRO A 90 3.70 -4.69 -29.62
C PRO A 90 4.90 -4.23 -30.42
N LEU A 91 6.07 -4.84 -30.17
CA LEU A 91 7.30 -4.58 -30.92
C LEU A 91 6.94 -4.58 -32.39
N ALA A 92 7.04 -3.41 -33.04
CA ALA A 92 6.90 -3.32 -34.48
C ALA A 92 7.99 -4.21 -35.08
N VAL A 93 7.61 -5.42 -35.47
CA VAL A 93 8.45 -6.31 -36.26
C VAL A 93 8.63 -5.59 -37.58
N LYS A 94 9.78 -4.91 -37.73
CA LYS A 94 10.18 -4.36 -39.02
C LYS A 94 10.44 -5.55 -39.93
N GLU A 95 9.53 -5.76 -40.88
CA GLU A 95 9.74 -6.60 -42.07
C GLU A 95 10.86 -6.03 -42.95
#